data_AF-A0AAV9FA77-F1
#
_entry.id   AF-A0AAV9FA77-F1
#
_cell.length_a   1.000
_cell.length_b   1.000
_cell.length_c   1.000
_cell.angle_alpha   90.00
_cell.angle_beta   90.00
_cell.angle_gamma   90.00
#
_symmetry.space_group_name_H-M   'P 1'
#
loop_
_entity.id
_entity.type
_entity.pdbx_description
1 polymer ?
#
loop_
_entity_poly.entity_id
_entity_poly.type
_entity_poly.pdbx_seq_one_letter_code
_entity_poly.pdbx_strand_id
1 'polypeptide(L)'
;MATNNIDDLMNFYAIDTSLYLCLVRCLGTPSDSAKRTLAFWLWLEHIGLARDNLTHHISSRPNPVMARFVVEAESCINVITHDDNDEEEEMGSVTFTASLAANERFGVRFLAVHRNLVRMGVVRVLDRRSLLRFLKCNSHITT
;
A
#
# COMPACT_ATOMS: atom_id res chain seq x y z
N MET A 1 -12.40 26.12 15.03
CA MET A 1 -10.97 26.37 14.74
C MET A 1 -10.42 25.11 14.11
N ALA A 2 -10.08 25.16 12.82
CA ALA A 2 -9.63 24.02 12.04
C ALA A 2 -8.15 24.22 11.69
N THR A 3 -7.26 23.55 12.41
CA THR A 3 -5.79 23.59 12.18
C THR A 3 -5.20 22.21 11.90
N ASN A 4 -6.01 21.17 11.65
CA ASN A 4 -5.50 19.80 11.58
C ASN A 4 -5.12 19.30 10.16
N ASN A 5 -5.44 20.05 9.09
CA ASN A 5 -5.36 19.50 7.73
C ASN A 5 -3.97 19.60 7.08
N ILE A 6 -3.13 20.57 7.49
CA ILE A 6 -1.79 20.76 6.91
C ILE A 6 -0.77 19.89 7.63
N ASP A 7 -0.85 19.79 8.95
CA ASP A 7 0.09 18.98 9.73
C ASP A 7 -0.13 17.48 9.50
N ASP A 8 -1.39 17.02 9.38
CA ASP A 8 -1.68 15.63 9.02
C ASP A 8 -1.22 15.31 7.59
N LEU A 9 -1.41 16.24 6.66
CA LEU A 9 -0.93 16.10 5.28
C LEU A 9 0.61 16.08 5.21
N MET A 10 1.28 16.95 5.98
CA MET A 10 2.74 17.03 6.06
C MET A 10 3.33 15.81 6.76
N ASN A 11 2.66 15.30 7.80
CA ASN A 11 3.03 14.05 8.48
C ASN A 11 2.83 12.84 7.57
N PHE A 12 1.76 12.80 6.78
CA PHE A 12 1.51 11.76 5.79
C PHE A 12 2.58 11.79 4.68
N TYR A 13 2.88 12.96 4.11
CA TYR A 13 3.99 13.11 3.14
C TYR A 13 5.37 12.79 3.75
N ALA A 14 5.59 13.08 5.04
CA ALA A 14 6.83 12.76 5.74
C ALA A 14 6.96 11.26 6.05
N ILE A 15 5.87 10.58 6.44
CA ILE A 15 5.83 9.13 6.64
C ILE A 15 6.05 8.43 5.30
N ASP A 16 5.38 8.86 4.23
CA ASP A 16 5.57 8.32 2.88
C ASP A 16 7.01 8.51 2.36
N THR A 17 7.60 9.68 2.62
CA THR A 17 8.98 9.98 2.19
C THR A 17 10.00 9.20 3.01
N SER A 18 9.83 9.12 4.34
CA SER A 18 10.74 8.39 5.22
C SER A 18 10.65 6.88 5.01
N LEU A 19 9.44 6.33 4.84
CA LEU A 19 9.23 4.94 4.49
C LEU A 19 9.83 4.64 3.12
N TYR A 20 9.57 5.46 2.10
CA TYR A 20 10.20 5.32 0.78
C TYR A 20 11.74 5.31 0.87
N LEU A 21 12.34 6.23 1.62
CA LEU A 21 13.78 6.26 1.82
C LEU A 21 14.29 5.03 2.57
N CYS A 22 13.54 4.51 3.56
CA CYS A 22 13.87 3.28 4.26
C CYS A 22 13.83 2.07 3.31
N LEU A 23 12.79 1.94 2.48
CA LEU A 23 12.69 0.89 1.47
C LEU A 23 13.91 0.89 0.55
N VAL A 24 14.27 2.07 0.01
CA VAL A 24 15.38 2.17 -0.95
C VAL A 24 16.75 2.00 -0.29
N ARG A 25 16.99 2.69 0.84
CA ARG A 25 18.33 2.78 1.45
C ARG A 25 18.61 1.67 2.46
N CYS A 26 17.63 1.31 3.27
CA CYS A 26 17.81 0.35 4.36
C CYS A 26 17.50 -1.08 3.93
N LEU A 27 16.52 -1.26 3.04
CA LEU A 27 16.12 -2.58 2.53
C LEU A 27 16.69 -2.89 1.14
N GLY A 28 17.30 -1.91 0.47
CA GLY A 28 17.88 -2.09 -0.86
C GLY A 28 16.83 -2.33 -1.95
N THR A 29 15.56 -2.03 -1.68
CA THR A 29 14.47 -2.20 -2.65
C THR A 29 14.67 -1.24 -3.83
N PRO A 30 14.61 -1.70 -5.10
CA PRO A 30 14.72 -0.82 -6.25
C PRO A 30 13.68 0.32 -6.19
N SER A 31 14.07 1.53 -6.57
CA SER A 31 13.21 2.73 -6.51
C SER A 31 11.80 2.50 -7.07
N ASP A 32 11.70 1.86 -8.23
CA ASP A 32 10.40 1.65 -8.89
C ASP A 32 9.58 0.52 -8.26
N SER A 33 10.24 -0.42 -7.59
CA SER A 33 9.54 -1.41 -6.76
C SER A 33 9.02 -0.75 -5.48
N ALA A 34 9.86 0.03 -4.80
CA ALA A 34 9.48 0.77 -3.59
C ALA A 34 8.28 1.70 -3.81
N LYS A 35 8.23 2.42 -4.95
CA LYS A 35 7.07 3.25 -5.32
C LYS A 35 5.80 2.43 -5.49
N ARG A 36 5.88 1.29 -6.19
CA ARG A 36 4.73 0.42 -6.43
C ARG A 36 4.22 -0.21 -5.14
N THR A 37 5.12 -0.66 -4.28
CA THR A 37 4.82 -1.18 -2.94
C THR A 37 4.13 -0.13 -2.07
N LEU A 38 4.67 1.08 -2.00
CA LEU A 38 4.04 2.17 -1.25
C LEU A 38 2.66 2.52 -1.82
N ALA A 39 2.54 2.62 -3.14
CA ALA A 39 1.27 2.90 -3.79
C ALA A 39 0.21 1.82 -3.54
N PHE A 40 0.63 0.56 -3.45
CA PHE A 40 -0.25 -0.55 -3.10
C PHE A 40 -0.74 -0.45 -1.65
N TRP A 41 0.12 -0.19 -0.68
CA TRP A 41 -0.28 -0.01 0.72
C TRP A 41 -1.23 1.18 0.91
N LEU A 42 -0.91 2.32 0.31
CA LEU A 42 -1.77 3.52 0.35
C LEU A 42 -3.14 3.27 -0.29
N TRP A 43 -3.17 2.50 -1.38
CA TRP A 43 -4.42 2.11 -1.99
C TRP A 43 -5.26 1.24 -1.05
N LEU A 44 -4.66 0.25 -0.38
CA LEU A 44 -5.35 -0.63 0.58
C LEU A 44 -5.96 0.12 1.77
N GLU A 45 -5.23 1.11 2.31
CA GLU A 45 -5.74 2.01 3.35
C GLU A 45 -6.99 2.76 2.87
N HIS A 46 -6.91 3.36 1.68
CA HIS A 46 -7.98 4.21 1.16
C HIS A 46 -9.28 3.49 0.89
N ILE A 47 -9.21 2.24 0.41
CA ILE A 47 -10.41 1.44 0.18
C ILE A 47 -10.88 0.70 1.44
N GLY A 48 -10.26 0.97 2.60
CA GLY A 48 -10.62 0.38 3.89
C GLY A 48 -10.37 -1.11 3.99
N LEU A 49 -9.45 -1.66 3.19
CA LEU A 49 -9.07 -3.08 3.29
C LEU A 49 -7.96 -3.29 4.32
N ALA A 50 -7.08 -2.32 4.49
CA ALA A 50 -6.11 -2.31 5.57
C ALA A 50 -6.61 -1.48 6.77
N ARG A 51 -6.04 -1.71 7.96
CA ARG A 51 -6.19 -0.79 9.09
C ARG A 51 -5.77 0.62 8.68
N ASP A 52 -6.44 1.61 9.26
CA ASP A 52 -6.01 3.01 9.14
C ASP A 52 -4.54 3.13 9.53
N ASN A 53 -3.77 3.85 8.71
CA ASN A 53 -2.32 4.05 8.87
C ASN A 53 -1.48 2.75 8.79
N LEU A 54 -1.83 1.82 7.89
CA LEU A 54 -0.99 0.68 7.48
C LEU A 54 0.48 1.06 7.27
N THR A 55 0.77 2.12 6.51
CA THR A 55 2.13 2.60 6.21
C THR A 55 2.87 2.99 7.48
N HIS A 56 2.21 3.68 8.41
CA HIS A 56 2.76 3.98 9.73
C HIS A 56 3.02 2.69 10.52
N HIS A 57 2.07 1.75 10.54
CA HIS A 57 2.22 0.47 11.23
C HIS A 57 3.35 -0.40 10.69
N ILE A 58 3.62 -0.33 9.39
CA ILE A 58 4.75 -1.02 8.75
C ILE A 58 6.06 -0.28 9.09
N SER A 59 6.05 1.06 9.01
CA SER A 59 7.23 1.90 9.29
C SER A 59 7.75 1.74 10.72
N SER A 60 6.87 1.41 11.67
CA SER A 60 7.24 1.19 13.07
C SER A 60 7.82 -0.20 13.34
N ARG A 61 7.94 -1.08 12.32
CA ARG A 61 8.48 -2.44 12.48
C ARG A 61 9.98 -2.47 12.22
N PRO A 62 10.71 -3.43 12.84
CA PRO A 62 12.11 -3.67 12.51
C PRO A 62 12.29 -4.01 11.02
N ASN A 63 13.42 -3.62 10.44
CA ASN A 63 13.72 -3.84 9.02
C ASN A 63 13.48 -5.29 8.54
N PRO A 64 13.86 -6.36 9.28
CA PRO A 64 13.59 -7.73 8.84
C PRO A 64 12.09 -8.06 8.70
N VAL A 65 11.25 -7.43 9.52
CA VAL A 65 9.79 -7.58 9.44
C VAL A 65 9.24 -6.76 8.29
N MET A 66 9.72 -5.52 8.13
CA MET A 66 9.36 -4.67 7.00
C MET A 66 9.70 -5.33 5.65
N ALA A 67 10.86 -6.01 5.56
CA ALA A 67 11.25 -6.77 4.38
C ALA A 67 10.21 -7.83 3.98
N ARG A 68 9.58 -8.50 4.95
CA ARG A 68 8.53 -9.49 4.69
C ARG A 68 7.27 -8.85 4.11
N PHE A 69 6.88 -7.68 4.61
CA PHE A 69 5.78 -6.90 4.03
C PHE A 69 6.10 -6.47 2.59
N VAL A 70 7.33 -6.07 2.31
CA VAL A 70 7.75 -5.69 0.95
C VAL A 70 7.68 -6.87 0.01
N VAL A 71 8.26 -8.02 0.37
CA VAL A 71 8.21 -9.24 -0.45
C VAL A 71 6.77 -9.64 -0.75
N GLU A 72 5.90 -9.64 0.27
CA GLU A 72 4.51 -10.00 0.06
C GLU A 72 3.76 -9.00 -0.81
N ALA A 73 3.99 -7.70 -0.64
CA ALA A 73 3.40 -6.67 -1.49
C ALA A 73 3.89 -6.79 -2.94
N GLU A 74 5.16 -7.11 -3.17
CA GLU A 74 5.70 -7.36 -4.50
C GLU A 74 5.05 -8.59 -5.15
N SER A 75 4.86 -9.68 -4.40
CA SER A 75 4.10 -10.84 -4.87
C SER A 75 2.66 -10.45 -5.25
N CYS A 76 1.97 -9.67 -4.41
CA CYS A 76 0.62 -9.19 -4.71
C CYS A 76 0.59 -8.32 -5.98
N ILE A 77 1.57 -7.44 -6.14
CA ILE A 77 1.70 -6.57 -7.31
C ILE A 77 1.99 -7.38 -8.56
N ASN A 78 2.87 -8.38 -8.48
CA ASN A 78 3.22 -9.24 -9.61
C ASN A 78 1.99 -9.99 -10.12
N VAL A 79 1.22 -10.59 -9.21
CA VAL A 79 -0.05 -11.26 -9.51
C VAL A 79 -1.01 -10.33 -10.25
N ILE A 80 -1.17 -9.09 -9.79
CA ILE A 80 -2.12 -8.18 -10.45
C ILE A 80 -1.59 -7.59 -11.76
N THR A 81 -0.27 -7.67 -12.02
CA THR A 81 0.35 -7.13 -13.24
C THR A 81 0.54 -8.16 -14.35
N HIS A 82 0.79 -9.43 -14.04
CA HIS A 82 1.02 -10.49 -15.03
C HIS A 82 -0.27 -11.26 -15.31
N ASP A 83 -0.62 -11.41 -16.59
CA ASP A 83 -1.88 -12.03 -17.08
C ASP A 83 -1.84 -13.55 -17.10
N ASP A 84 -0.73 -14.12 -16.65
CA ASP A 84 -0.48 -15.54 -16.73
C ASP A 84 -1.33 -16.25 -15.66
N ASN A 85 -2.40 -16.90 -16.13
CA ASN A 85 -3.38 -17.63 -15.32
C ASN A 85 -2.80 -18.88 -14.62
N ASP A 86 -1.49 -19.10 -14.71
CA ASP A 86 -0.81 -20.29 -14.21
C ASP A 86 -0.25 -20.11 -12.77
N GLU A 87 -0.32 -18.89 -12.20
CA GLU A 87 0.23 -18.58 -10.87
C GLU A 87 -0.79 -18.66 -9.71
N GLU A 88 -1.98 -19.25 -9.90
CA GLU A 88 -2.93 -19.44 -8.79
C GLU A 88 -2.36 -20.36 -7.68
N GLU A 89 -1.47 -21.30 -8.02
CA GLU A 89 -0.87 -22.22 -7.04
C GLU A 89 0.34 -21.64 -6.28
N GLU A 90 1.01 -20.63 -6.84
CA GLU A 90 2.19 -20.01 -6.21
C GLU A 90 1.88 -18.66 -5.54
N MET A 91 0.58 -18.31 -5.41
CA MET A 91 0.19 -17.11 -4.69
C MET A 91 0.49 -17.30 -3.20
N GLY A 92 1.69 -16.87 -2.81
CA GLY A 92 2.18 -16.88 -1.43
C GLY A 92 1.10 -16.31 -0.51
N SER A 93 0.90 -16.97 0.64
CA SER A 93 -0.07 -16.55 1.63
C SER A 93 0.16 -15.07 1.98
N VAL A 94 -0.85 -14.21 1.69
CA VAL A 94 -0.88 -12.76 1.99
C VAL A 94 -1.03 -12.55 3.51
N THR A 95 -0.21 -13.23 4.29
CA THR A 95 -0.33 -13.42 5.73
C THR A 95 -0.02 -12.13 6.48
N PHE A 96 0.98 -11.38 6.02
CA PHE A 96 1.47 -10.19 6.70
C PHE A 96 0.52 -9.01 6.48
N THR A 97 0.14 -8.73 5.24
CA THR A 97 -0.79 -7.66 4.89
C THR A 97 -2.20 -8.01 5.34
N ALA A 98 -2.63 -9.28 5.28
CA ALA A 98 -3.91 -9.71 5.87
C ALA A 98 -3.90 -9.61 7.40
N SER A 99 -2.76 -9.82 8.08
CA SER A 99 -2.68 -9.60 9.53
C SER A 99 -2.92 -8.14 9.93
N LEU A 100 -2.73 -7.21 9.00
CA LEU A 100 -3.02 -5.79 9.15
C LEU A 100 -4.31 -5.37 8.43
N ALA A 101 -5.07 -6.32 7.87
CA ALA A 101 -6.35 -6.02 7.26
C ALA A 101 -7.38 -5.68 8.34
N ALA A 102 -8.18 -4.65 8.08
CA ALA A 102 -9.36 -4.36 8.90
C ALA A 102 -10.52 -5.30 8.54
N ASN A 103 -10.43 -5.98 7.39
CA ASN A 103 -11.48 -6.79 6.81
C ASN A 103 -10.97 -8.22 6.55
N GLU A 104 -11.66 -9.23 7.08
CA GLU A 104 -11.33 -10.66 6.94
C GLU A 104 -11.35 -11.15 5.48
N ARG A 105 -11.77 -10.29 4.54
CA ARG A 105 -11.89 -10.60 3.12
C ARG A 105 -10.64 -10.30 2.30
N PHE A 106 -9.65 -9.59 2.85
CA PHE A 106 -8.42 -9.29 2.10
C PHE A 106 -7.49 -10.51 2.07
N GLY A 107 -7.14 -10.96 0.88
CA GLY A 107 -6.21 -12.06 0.66
C GLY A 107 -6.05 -12.39 -0.82
N VAL A 108 -5.28 -13.44 -1.10
CA VAL A 108 -5.02 -14.02 -2.43
C VAL A 108 -6.26 -14.03 -3.33
N ARG A 109 -7.36 -14.60 -2.83
CA ARG A 109 -8.62 -14.74 -3.58
C ARG A 109 -9.27 -13.40 -3.91
N PHE A 110 -9.16 -12.41 -3.03
CA PHE A 110 -9.65 -11.06 -3.30
C PHE A 110 -8.86 -10.41 -4.43
N LEU A 111 -7.53 -10.55 -4.41
CA LEU A 111 -6.64 -9.99 -5.43
C LEU A 111 -6.89 -10.62 -6.80
N ALA A 112 -7.09 -11.94 -6.86
CA ALA A 112 -7.43 -12.64 -8.10
C ALA A 112 -8.76 -12.13 -8.70
N VAL A 113 -9.82 -12.04 -7.88
CA VAL A 113 -11.15 -11.61 -8.34
C VAL A 113 -11.18 -10.13 -8.73
N HIS A 114 -10.45 -9.27 -8.00
CA HIS A 114 -10.49 -7.81 -8.19
C HIS A 114 -9.23 -7.26 -8.87
N ARG A 115 -8.47 -8.11 -9.56
CA ARG A 115 -7.17 -7.80 -10.17
C ARG A 115 -7.12 -6.48 -10.93
N ASN A 116 -8.08 -6.25 -11.82
CA ASN A 116 -8.18 -5.01 -12.59
C ASN A 116 -8.43 -3.78 -11.72
N LEU A 117 -9.26 -3.91 -10.68
CA LEU A 117 -9.57 -2.83 -9.76
C LEU A 117 -8.34 -2.48 -8.89
N VAL A 118 -7.62 -3.48 -8.40
CA VAL A 118 -6.37 -3.30 -7.64
C VAL A 118 -5.32 -2.64 -8.53
N ARG A 119 -5.11 -3.16 -9.75
CA ARG A 119 -4.14 -2.61 -10.72
C ARG A 119 -4.44 -1.16 -11.07
N MET A 120 -5.69 -0.82 -11.37
CA MET A 120 -6.09 0.56 -11.63
C MET A 120 -5.90 1.45 -10.39
N GLY A 121 -6.16 0.90 -9.20
CA GLY A 121 -5.93 1.57 -7.92
C GLY A 121 -4.48 1.99 -7.73
N VAL A 122 -3.56 1.04 -7.86
CA VAL A 122 -2.11 1.27 -7.76
C VAL A 122 -1.64 2.30 -8.79
N VAL A 123 -2.07 2.18 -10.05
CA VAL A 123 -1.72 3.14 -11.11
C VAL A 123 -2.25 4.54 -10.79
N ARG A 124 -3.45 4.65 -10.23
CA ARG A 124 -4.01 5.94 -9.82
C ARG A 124 -3.25 6.55 -8.64
N VAL A 125 -2.80 5.75 -7.68
CA VAL A 125 -1.97 6.29 -6.60
C VAL A 125 -0.62 6.78 -7.13
N LEU A 126 -0.03 6.07 -8.10
CA LEU A 126 1.25 6.46 -8.72
C LEU A 126 1.16 7.71 -9.61
N ASP A 127 0.00 7.98 -10.22
CA ASP A 127 -0.21 9.20 -11.00
C ASP A 127 -0.26 10.43 -10.06
N ARG A 128 0.74 11.31 -10.18
CA ARG A 128 0.98 12.49 -9.32
C ARG A 128 -0.23 13.44 -9.23
N ARG A 129 -1.09 13.48 -10.25
CA ARG A 129 -2.33 14.29 -10.28
C ARG A 129 -3.50 13.63 -9.55
N SER A 130 -3.40 12.33 -9.35
CA SER A 130 -4.41 11.48 -8.73
C SER A 130 -4.10 11.33 -7.23
N LEU A 131 -2.83 11.26 -6.82
CA LEU A 131 -2.39 11.32 -5.41
C LEU A 131 -2.87 12.60 -4.70
N LEU A 132 -2.73 13.77 -5.33
CA LEU A 132 -3.24 15.05 -4.79
C LEU A 132 -4.79 15.14 -4.72
N ARG A 133 -5.51 14.45 -5.61
CA ARG A 133 -6.98 14.39 -5.59
C ARG A 133 -7.51 13.38 -4.59
N PHE A 134 -6.82 12.25 -4.47
CA PHE A 134 -7.06 11.20 -3.50
C PHE A 134 -6.94 11.72 -2.06
N LEU A 135 -5.91 12.53 -1.79
CA LEU A 135 -5.72 13.19 -0.50
C LEU A 135 -6.79 14.26 -0.20
N LYS A 136 -7.27 15.00 -1.20
CA LYS A 136 -8.38 15.95 -1.03
C LYS A 136 -9.69 15.26 -0.63
N CYS A 137 -9.99 14.08 -1.17
CA CYS A 137 -11.19 13.33 -0.79
C CYS A 137 -11.19 12.87 0.68
N ASN A 138 -10.02 12.58 1.27
CA ASN A 138 -9.90 12.16 2.67
C ASN A 138 -10.09 13.31 3.68
N SER A 139 -9.93 14.57 3.27
CA SER A 139 -10.18 15.72 4.15
C SER A 139 -11.65 16.05 4.40
N HIS A 140 -12.58 15.29 3.81
CA HIS A 140 -14.02 15.47 3.95
C HIS A 140 -14.74 14.35 4.72
N ILE A 141 -14.04 13.30 5.18
CA ILE A 141 -14.67 12.13 5.83
C ILE A 141 -14.60 12.20 7.37
N THR A 142 -13.89 13.16 7.94
CA THR A 142 -13.95 13.45 9.39
C THR A 142 -14.78 14.71 9.65
N THR A 143 -16.10 14.55 9.66
CA THR A 143 -17.01 15.47 10.37
C THR A 143 -17.93 14.67 11.28
#